data_AF-A0A8J6JXB5-F1
#
_entry.id   AF-A0A8J6JXB5-F1
#
_cell.length_a   1.000
_cell.length_b   1.000
_cell.length_c   1.000
_cell.angle_alpha   90.00
_cell.angle_beta   90.00
_cell.angle_gamma   90.00
#
_symmetry.space_group_name_H-M   'P 1'
#
loop_
_entity.id
_entity.type
_entity.pdbx_description
1 polymer ?
#
loop_
_entity_poly.entity_id
_entity_poly.type
_entity_poly.pdbx_seq_one_letter_code
_entity_poly.pdbx_strand_id
1 'polypeptide(L)'
;MSGATAVSRTAMEKILLCLLFVLAIGFASKQKREPLEWDYRSEAEKVNMRGCANLTNVLDNWKFAILTQFRNLLLYDHHTVLPDYGRIKSLSEALDDLYKEFNSLKERLGELTTKFDGVEAFVDQMNARRQIPPARPPSTAVDSNVPTLQLQPGILTNRGGQTGRVKRVKTQQ
;
A
#
# COMPACT_ATOMS: atom_id res chain seq x y z
N MET A 1 -69.27 -19.53 -35.30
CA MET A 1 -69.61 -19.41 -33.86
C MET A 1 -68.32 -19.37 -33.05
N SER A 2 -67.68 -18.20 -32.90
CA SER A 2 -66.42 -18.06 -32.14
C SER A 2 -66.24 -16.61 -31.65
N GLY A 3 -67.23 -16.09 -30.93
CA GLY A 3 -67.20 -14.72 -30.38
C GLY A 3 -67.55 -14.60 -28.90
N ALA A 4 -68.15 -15.65 -28.30
CA ALA A 4 -68.65 -15.60 -26.93
C ALA A 4 -67.57 -15.85 -25.86
N THR A 5 -66.45 -16.48 -26.19
CA THR A 5 -65.39 -16.86 -25.23
C THR A 5 -64.36 -15.75 -24.98
N ALA A 6 -64.26 -14.75 -25.87
CA ALA A 6 -63.32 -13.63 -25.70
C ALA A 6 -63.88 -12.52 -24.79
N VAL A 7 -65.19 -12.28 -24.83
CA VAL A 7 -65.88 -11.27 -24.02
C VAL A 7 -65.85 -11.64 -22.53
N SER A 8 -66.07 -12.91 -22.19
CA SER A 8 -66.01 -13.37 -20.79
C SER A 8 -64.61 -13.25 -20.19
N ARG A 9 -63.56 -13.44 -20.98
CA ARG A 9 -62.16 -13.31 -20.53
C ARG A 9 -61.81 -11.86 -20.16
N THR A 10 -62.18 -10.90 -21.01
CA THR A 10 -61.94 -9.47 -20.75
C THR A 10 -62.83 -8.91 -19.64
N ALA A 11 -64.06 -9.42 -19.50
CA ALA A 11 -64.93 -9.09 -18.38
C ALA A 11 -64.36 -9.58 -17.04
N MET A 12 -63.87 -10.82 -16.97
CA MET A 12 -63.23 -11.34 -15.75
C MET A 12 -61.93 -10.63 -15.40
N GLU A 13 -61.13 -10.22 -16.40
CA GLU A 13 -59.92 -9.42 -16.18
C GLU A 13 -60.24 -8.05 -15.55
N LYS A 14 -61.27 -7.36 -16.07
CA LYS A 14 -61.73 -6.08 -15.49
C LYS A 14 -62.29 -6.26 -14.08
N ILE A 15 -63.02 -7.34 -13.81
CA ILE A 15 -63.52 -7.68 -12.46
C ILE A 15 -62.37 -7.96 -11.51
N LEU A 16 -61.35 -8.69 -11.95
CA LEU A 16 -60.14 -8.97 -11.16
C LEU A 16 -59.36 -7.69 -10.85
N LEU A 17 -59.20 -6.80 -11.84
CA LEU A 17 -58.57 -5.49 -11.65
C LEU A 17 -59.38 -4.61 -10.68
N CYS A 18 -60.71 -4.59 -10.78
CA CYS A 18 -61.57 -3.90 -9.82
C CYS A 18 -61.44 -4.47 -8.41
N LEU A 19 -61.40 -5.80 -8.24
CA LEU A 19 -61.19 -6.43 -6.94
C LEU A 19 -59.82 -6.09 -6.35
N LEU A 20 -58.76 -6.13 -7.15
CA LEU A 20 -57.42 -5.71 -6.73
C LEU A 20 -57.38 -4.24 -6.30
N PHE A 21 -58.06 -3.36 -7.03
CA PHE A 21 -58.13 -1.94 -6.71
C PHE A 21 -58.88 -1.67 -5.40
N VAL A 22 -60.01 -2.36 -5.17
CA VAL A 22 -60.75 -2.29 -3.90
C VAL A 22 -59.93 -2.86 -2.74
N LEU A 23 -59.19 -3.94 -2.96
CA LEU A 23 -58.29 -4.52 -1.95
C LEU A 23 -57.18 -3.52 -1.58
N ALA A 24 -56.56 -2.86 -2.57
CA ALA A 24 -55.53 -1.85 -2.35
C ALA A 24 -56.04 -0.63 -1.57
N ILE A 25 -57.25 -0.15 -1.87
CA ILE A 25 -57.90 0.95 -1.13
C ILE A 25 -58.33 0.49 0.27
N GLY A 26 -58.72 -0.77 0.43
CA GLY A 26 -59.01 -1.40 1.73
C GLY A 26 -57.79 -1.44 2.66
N PHE A 27 -56.58 -1.63 2.12
CA PHE A 27 -55.33 -1.55 2.89
C PHE A 27 -54.94 -0.10 3.25
N ALA A 28 -55.20 0.87 2.36
CA ALA A 28 -54.90 2.29 2.62
C ALA A 28 -55.88 2.95 3.60
N SER A 29 -57.13 2.48 3.68
CA SER A 29 -58.17 3.08 4.53
C SER A 29 -58.05 2.75 6.02
N LYS A 30 -57.20 1.79 6.41
CA LYS A 30 -56.89 1.50 7.83
C LYS A 30 -55.71 2.29 8.40
N GLN A 31 -55.23 3.30 7.68
CA GLN A 31 -54.12 4.16 8.12
C GLN A 31 -54.60 5.56 8.55
N LYS A 32 -55.63 5.62 9.41
CA LYS A 32 -55.75 6.74 10.35
C LYS A 32 -55.23 6.27 11.71
N ARG A 33 -53.90 6.31 11.84
CA ARG A 33 -53.22 6.19 13.13
C ARG A 33 -53.25 7.56 13.80
N GLU A 34 -53.99 7.64 14.89
CA GLU A 34 -53.79 8.61 15.97
C GLU A 34 -52.31 8.61 16.41
N PRO A 35 -51.78 9.73 16.94
CA PRO A 35 -50.37 9.87 17.27
C PRO A 35 -49.97 8.99 18.45
N LEU A 36 -49.45 7.80 18.10
CA LEU A 36 -48.37 7.04 18.73
C LEU A 36 -47.83 7.55 20.08
N GLU A 37 -48.54 7.28 21.17
CA GLU A 37 -47.95 7.10 22.50
C GLU A 37 -47.60 5.62 22.64
N TRP A 38 -46.32 5.28 22.71
CA TRP A 38 -45.87 3.90 22.86
C TRP A 38 -46.17 3.40 24.28
N ASP A 39 -47.33 2.76 24.48
CA ASP A 39 -47.70 2.17 25.77
C ASP A 39 -46.99 0.81 25.99
N TYR A 40 -45.67 0.88 26.18
CA TYR A 40 -44.77 -0.26 26.43
C TYR A 40 -45.24 -1.11 27.62
N ARG A 41 -45.97 -0.50 28.57
CA ARG A 41 -46.41 -1.14 29.81
C ARG A 41 -47.66 -1.99 29.59
N SER A 42 -48.63 -1.48 28.84
CA SER A 42 -49.88 -2.18 28.52
C SER A 42 -49.67 -3.32 27.51
N GLU A 43 -48.70 -3.20 26.59
CA GLU A 43 -48.33 -4.29 25.68
C GLU A 43 -47.47 -5.37 26.36
N ALA A 44 -46.61 -5.00 27.32
CA ALA A 44 -45.81 -5.95 28.09
C ALA A 44 -46.63 -6.82 29.07
N GLU A 45 -47.80 -6.35 29.53
CA GLU A 45 -48.68 -7.14 30.38
C GLU A 45 -49.49 -8.17 29.56
N LYS A 46 -49.64 -7.94 28.26
CA LYS A 46 -50.33 -8.82 27.30
C LYS A 46 -49.43 -9.89 26.70
N VAL A 47 -48.11 -9.82 26.87
CA VAL A 47 -47.22 -10.88 26.44
C VAL A 47 -47.34 -12.07 27.38
N ASN A 48 -47.63 -13.23 26.81
CA ASN A 48 -47.76 -14.47 27.55
C ASN A 48 -46.42 -14.82 28.24
N MET A 49 -46.27 -14.49 29.52
CA MET A 49 -45.07 -14.79 30.33
C MET A 49 -44.69 -16.28 30.31
N ARG A 50 -45.68 -17.18 30.12
CA ARG A 50 -45.47 -18.61 29.95
C ARG A 50 -44.84 -18.98 28.60
N GLY A 51 -45.13 -18.20 27.56
CA GLY A 51 -44.50 -18.28 26.25
C GLY A 51 -43.04 -17.81 26.30
N CYS A 52 -42.72 -16.80 27.11
CA CYS A 52 -41.34 -16.39 27.37
C CYS A 52 -40.51 -17.49 28.04
N ALA A 53 -41.07 -18.22 29.02
CA ALA A 53 -40.36 -19.34 29.63
C ALA A 53 -40.04 -20.46 28.62
N ASN A 54 -40.99 -20.80 27.74
CA ASN A 54 -40.75 -21.81 26.70
C ASN A 54 -39.76 -21.29 25.63
N LEU A 55 -39.87 -20.04 25.22
CA LEU A 55 -38.95 -19.42 24.27
C LEU A 55 -37.52 -19.35 24.83
N THR A 56 -37.34 -18.94 26.08
CA THR A 56 -36.02 -18.94 26.73
C THR A 56 -35.40 -20.34 26.76
N ASN A 57 -36.20 -21.37 27.01
CA ASN A 57 -35.71 -22.76 26.96
C ASN A 57 -35.32 -23.21 25.55
N VAL A 58 -36.12 -22.86 24.54
CA VAL A 58 -35.78 -23.16 23.14
C VAL A 58 -34.50 -22.42 22.73
N LEU A 59 -34.38 -21.14 23.07
CA LEU A 59 -33.20 -20.35 22.79
C LEU A 59 -31.96 -20.89 23.52
N ASP A 60 -32.10 -21.32 24.77
CA ASP A 60 -30.98 -21.88 25.53
C ASP A 60 -30.55 -23.26 25.01
N ASN A 61 -31.51 -24.10 24.63
CA ASN A 61 -31.22 -25.37 23.96
C ASN A 61 -30.51 -25.16 22.61
N TRP A 62 -30.95 -24.19 21.82
CA TRP A 62 -30.30 -23.85 20.55
C TRP A 62 -28.91 -23.27 20.78
N LYS A 63 -28.76 -22.39 21.77
CA LYS A 63 -27.45 -21.86 22.20
C LYS A 63 -26.51 -23.01 22.56
N PHE A 64 -26.99 -23.97 23.35
CA PHE A 64 -26.20 -25.13 23.75
C PHE A 64 -25.82 -26.02 22.56
N ALA A 65 -26.78 -26.31 21.67
CA ALA A 65 -26.53 -27.11 20.48
C ALA A 65 -25.47 -26.47 19.58
N ILE A 66 -25.60 -25.18 19.28
CA ILE A 66 -24.66 -24.43 18.45
C ILE A 66 -23.29 -24.36 19.11
N LEU A 67 -23.21 -23.99 20.40
CA LEU A 67 -21.94 -23.86 21.10
C LEU A 67 -21.22 -25.19 21.25
N THR A 68 -21.97 -26.28 21.43
CA THR A 68 -21.39 -27.62 21.52
C THR A 68 -20.83 -28.05 20.17
N GLN A 69 -21.58 -27.84 19.09
CA GLN A 69 -21.09 -28.12 17.74
C GLN A 69 -19.88 -27.28 17.37
N PHE A 70 -19.89 -25.99 17.69
CA PHE A 70 -18.76 -25.11 17.44
C PHE A 70 -17.52 -25.48 18.27
N ARG A 71 -17.70 -25.82 19.55
CA ARG A 71 -16.60 -26.33 20.38
C ARG A 71 -16.02 -27.61 19.82
N ASN A 72 -16.87 -28.55 19.40
CA ASN A 72 -16.41 -29.80 18.80
C ASN A 72 -15.64 -29.54 17.49
N LEU A 73 -16.13 -28.61 16.65
CA LEU A 73 -15.41 -28.21 15.44
C LEU A 73 -14.04 -27.62 15.77
N LEU A 74 -13.94 -26.72 16.76
CA LEU A 74 -12.65 -26.17 17.17
C LEU A 74 -11.70 -27.19 17.80
N LEU A 75 -12.23 -28.19 18.53
CA LEU A 75 -11.42 -29.18 19.22
C LEU A 75 -10.92 -30.30 18.31
N TYR A 76 -11.80 -30.77 17.42
CA TYR A 76 -11.55 -31.95 16.58
C TYR A 76 -11.18 -31.60 15.14
N ASP A 77 -11.57 -30.41 14.67
CA ASP A 77 -11.45 -29.99 13.27
C ASP A 77 -10.99 -28.53 13.14
N HIS A 78 -9.88 -28.20 13.80
CA HIS A 78 -9.38 -26.82 13.84
C HIS A 78 -8.95 -26.26 12.47
N HIS A 79 -8.73 -27.13 11.47
CA HIS A 79 -8.19 -26.75 10.16
C HIS A 79 -9.27 -26.23 9.20
N THR A 80 -10.56 -26.46 9.48
CA THR A 80 -11.67 -25.93 8.69
C THR A 80 -12.12 -24.54 9.14
N VAL A 81 -11.75 -24.13 10.36
CA VAL A 81 -12.16 -22.86 10.97
C VAL A 81 -11.01 -21.88 11.19
N LEU A 82 -9.80 -22.36 11.43
CA LEU A 82 -8.62 -21.51 11.49
C LEU A 82 -7.78 -21.72 10.23
N PRO A 83 -7.25 -20.64 9.64
CA PRO A 83 -6.15 -20.76 8.69
C PRO A 83 -5.05 -21.66 9.28
N ASP A 84 -4.37 -22.46 8.45
CA ASP A 84 -3.27 -23.32 8.87
C ASP A 84 -2.09 -22.48 9.41
N TYR A 85 -2.16 -22.05 10.67
CA TYR A 85 -1.10 -21.28 11.31
C TYR A 85 0.18 -22.09 11.51
N GLY A 86 0.10 -23.42 11.43
CA GLY A 86 1.27 -24.29 11.34
C GLY A 86 2.12 -24.02 10.09
N ARG A 87 1.50 -23.61 8.98
CA ARG A 87 2.18 -23.32 7.70
C ARG A 87 2.89 -21.97 7.70
N ILE A 88 2.46 -21.03 8.55
CA ILE A 88 3.15 -19.75 8.74
C ILE A 88 4.58 -19.98 9.22
N LYS A 89 4.83 -20.97 10.09
CA LYS A 89 6.17 -21.23 10.63
C LYS A 89 7.13 -21.74 9.55
N SER A 90 6.72 -22.73 8.76
CA SER A 90 7.54 -23.23 7.64
C SER A 90 7.79 -22.15 6.59
N LEU A 91 6.82 -21.25 6.37
CA LEU A 91 6.99 -20.13 5.46
C LEU A 91 7.96 -19.09 6.01
N SER A 92 7.91 -18.82 7.32
CA SER A 92 8.86 -17.94 8.01
C SER A 92 10.29 -18.47 7.94
N GLU A 93 10.48 -19.78 8.08
CA GLU A 93 11.79 -20.42 7.96
C GLU A 93 12.33 -20.32 6.52
N ALA A 94 11.49 -20.62 5.51
CA ALA A 94 11.86 -20.44 4.11
C ALA A 94 12.19 -18.98 3.75
N LEU A 95 11.51 -18.00 4.36
CA LEU A 95 11.83 -16.58 4.18
C LEU A 95 13.17 -16.18 4.83
N ASP A 96 13.47 -16.72 6.01
CA ASP A 96 14.75 -16.50 6.69
C ASP A 96 15.92 -17.04 5.87
N ASP A 97 15.76 -18.24 5.29
CA ASP A 97 16.77 -18.85 4.42
C ASP A 97 16.94 -18.07 3.12
N LEU A 98 15.85 -17.62 2.48
CA LEU A 98 15.92 -16.77 1.30
C LEU A 98 16.62 -15.44 1.59
N TYR A 99 16.43 -14.87 2.78
CA TYR A 99 17.11 -13.66 3.19
C TYR A 99 18.63 -13.87 3.35
N LYS A 100 19.06 -15.03 3.86
CA LYS A 100 20.48 -15.40 3.91
C LYS A 100 21.07 -15.54 2.51
N GLU A 101 20.37 -16.23 1.60
CA GLU A 101 20.80 -16.37 0.21
C GLU A 101 20.90 -15.02 -0.50
N PHE A 102 19.93 -14.13 -0.28
CA PHE A 102 19.95 -12.78 -0.84
C PHE A 102 21.16 -11.97 -0.33
N ASN A 103 21.47 -12.04 0.96
CA ASN A 103 22.65 -11.37 1.50
C ASN A 103 23.95 -11.95 0.96
N SER A 104 24.06 -13.28 0.83
CA SER A 104 25.18 -13.93 0.17
C SER A 104 25.34 -13.47 -1.29
N LEU A 105 24.22 -13.33 -2.01
CA LEU A 105 24.24 -12.81 -3.38
C LEU A 105 24.70 -11.34 -3.42
N LYS A 106 24.26 -10.53 -2.47
CA LYS A 106 24.72 -9.13 -2.31
C LYS A 106 26.21 -9.05 -2.07
N GLU A 107 26.77 -9.91 -1.22
CA GLU A 107 28.21 -9.99 -0.98
C GLU A 107 28.97 -10.36 -2.24
N ARG A 108 28.49 -11.37 -2.99
CA ARG A 108 29.09 -11.77 -4.28
C ARG A 108 29.03 -10.66 -5.33
N LEU A 109 27.94 -9.88 -5.37
CA LEU A 109 27.84 -8.69 -6.21
C LEU A 109 28.82 -7.62 -5.78
N GLY A 110 28.94 -7.36 -4.48
CA GLY A 110 29.94 -6.43 -3.94
C GLY A 110 31.36 -6.82 -4.33
N GLU A 111 31.71 -8.09 -4.17
CA GLU A 111 33.00 -8.64 -4.60
C GLU A 111 33.23 -8.47 -6.11
N LEU A 112 32.21 -8.74 -6.93
CA LEU A 112 32.30 -8.59 -8.37
C LEU A 112 32.48 -7.12 -8.79
N THR A 113 31.78 -6.19 -8.14
CA THR A 113 31.97 -4.75 -8.35
C THR A 113 33.40 -4.33 -8.01
N THR A 114 33.93 -4.76 -6.87
CA THR A 114 35.33 -4.45 -6.50
C THR A 114 36.33 -5.02 -7.51
N LYS A 115 36.06 -6.22 -8.05
CA LYS A 115 36.88 -6.79 -9.13
C LYS A 115 36.78 -5.96 -10.41
N PHE A 116 35.59 -5.44 -10.74
CA PHE A 116 35.39 -4.58 -11.90
C PHE A 116 36.15 -3.26 -11.75
N ASP A 117 36.10 -2.63 -10.58
CA ASP A 117 36.88 -1.42 -10.26
C ASP A 117 38.39 -1.68 -10.40
N GLY A 118 38.88 -2.84 -9.94
CA GLY A 118 40.26 -3.24 -10.11
C GLY A 118 40.67 -3.45 -11.58
N VAL A 119 39.78 -4.02 -12.40
CA VAL A 119 39.99 -4.19 -13.85
C VAL A 119 39.96 -2.83 -14.56
N GLU A 120 39.05 -1.94 -14.21
CA GLU A 120 38.99 -0.57 -14.74
C GLU A 120 40.29 0.18 -14.42
N ALA A 121 40.75 0.15 -13.17
CA ALA A 121 42.02 0.76 -12.78
C ALA A 121 43.24 0.14 -13.51
N PHE A 122 43.21 -1.15 -13.81
CA PHE A 122 44.24 -1.81 -14.62
C PHE A 122 44.24 -1.32 -16.08
N VAL A 123 43.05 -1.21 -16.67
CA VAL A 123 42.88 -0.68 -18.04
C VAL A 123 43.31 0.79 -18.11
N ASP A 124 42.97 1.59 -17.11
CA ASP A 124 43.39 2.99 -17.00
C ASP A 124 44.91 3.12 -16.91
N GLN A 125 45.58 2.29 -16.11
CA GLN A 125 47.04 2.26 -16.05
C GLN A 125 47.67 1.85 -17.38
N MET A 126 47.09 0.88 -18.10
CA MET A 126 47.56 0.46 -19.42
C MET A 126 47.38 1.56 -20.48
N ASN A 127 46.25 2.28 -20.44
CA ASN A 127 45.98 3.40 -21.32
C ASN A 127 46.87 4.60 -21.00
N ALA A 128 47.07 4.93 -19.71
CA ALA A 128 47.98 5.97 -19.27
C ALA A 128 49.42 5.70 -19.73
N ARG A 129 49.89 4.45 -19.64
CA ARG A 129 51.21 4.06 -20.18
C ARG A 129 51.33 4.22 -21.69
N ARG A 130 50.25 3.96 -22.44
CA ARG A 130 50.21 4.21 -23.90
C ARG A 130 50.12 5.69 -24.25
N GLN A 131 49.60 6.52 -23.36
CA GLN A 131 49.42 7.96 -23.57
C GLN A 131 50.61 8.80 -23.09
N ILE A 132 51.67 8.21 -22.52
CA ILE A 132 52.92 8.94 -22.22
C ILE A 132 53.48 9.49 -23.55
N PRO A 133 53.46 10.81 -23.79
CA PRO A 133 54.13 11.38 -24.95
C PRO A 133 55.65 11.20 -24.75
N PRO A 134 56.45 11.01 -25.81
CA PRO A 134 57.90 10.98 -25.66
C PRO A 134 58.34 12.29 -24.98
N ALA A 135 59.04 12.15 -23.85
CA ALA A 135 59.58 13.27 -23.11
C ALA A 135 60.39 14.15 -24.07
N ARG A 136 59.93 15.39 -24.29
CA ARG A 136 60.69 16.39 -25.02
C ARG A 136 61.98 16.66 -24.22
N PRO A 137 63.17 16.52 -24.82
CA PRO A 137 64.41 16.76 -24.08
C PRO A 137 64.46 18.22 -23.60
N PRO A 138 65.12 18.51 -22.47
CA PRO A 138 65.27 19.86 -21.97
C PRO A 138 66.06 20.68 -23.01
N SER A 139 65.41 21.69 -23.59
CA SER A 139 66.09 22.71 -24.39
C SER A 139 67.10 23.41 -23.49
N THR A 140 68.38 23.10 -23.67
CA THR A 140 69.49 23.95 -23.30
C THR A 140 69.29 25.30 -24.00
N ALA A 141 68.80 26.28 -23.25
CA ALA A 141 68.87 27.68 -23.64
C ALA A 141 70.36 28.08 -23.62
N VAL A 142 70.96 28.12 -24.81
CA VAL A 142 72.28 28.70 -25.04
C VAL A 142 72.15 30.19 -24.80
N ASP A 143 72.90 30.65 -23.80
CA ASP A 143 73.13 32.03 -23.44
C ASP A 143 73.73 32.79 -24.63
N SER A 144 73.12 33.90 -25.02
CA SER A 144 73.71 34.87 -25.96
C SER A 144 73.28 36.27 -25.57
N ASN A 145 74.13 36.80 -24.72
CA ASN A 145 74.23 38.14 -24.24
C ASN A 145 74.53 39.12 -25.40
N VAL A 146 73.62 40.05 -25.68
CA VAL A 146 73.88 41.26 -26.46
C VAL A 146 73.18 42.44 -25.76
N PRO A 147 73.92 43.42 -25.21
CA PRO A 147 73.31 44.62 -24.68
C PRO A 147 73.26 45.71 -25.75
N THR A 148 72.10 46.32 -25.99
CA THR A 148 72.03 47.64 -26.64
C THR A 148 70.89 48.45 -26.04
N LEU A 149 71.29 49.58 -25.44
CA LEU A 149 70.54 50.58 -24.69
C LEU A 149 69.49 51.32 -25.55
N GLN A 150 68.33 51.70 -24.98
CA GLN A 150 67.75 53.05 -25.11
C GLN A 150 66.38 53.26 -24.41
N LEU A 151 66.41 54.17 -23.43
CA LEU A 151 65.43 55.20 -22.98
C LEU A 151 64.01 54.84 -22.48
N GLN A 152 63.80 55.13 -21.19
CA GLN A 152 62.57 55.72 -20.62
C GLN A 152 62.45 57.22 -21.01
N PRO A 153 61.29 57.92 -20.94
CA PRO A 153 60.21 57.77 -19.94
C PRO A 153 58.75 57.99 -20.45
N GLY A 154 57.74 57.68 -19.62
CA GLY A 154 56.36 58.11 -19.87
C GLY A 154 55.33 57.56 -18.88
N ILE A 155 54.80 58.47 -18.06
CA ILE A 155 53.87 58.27 -16.93
C ILE A 155 52.43 58.00 -17.41
N LEU A 156 51.69 57.07 -16.76
CA LEU A 156 50.35 57.32 -16.21
C LEU A 156 49.83 56.15 -15.32
N THR A 157 49.65 56.47 -14.04
CA THR A 157 48.53 56.14 -13.12
C THR A 157 47.53 55.00 -13.45
N ASN A 158 47.34 54.07 -12.51
CA ASN A 158 46.15 53.92 -11.62
C ASN A 158 46.28 52.55 -10.91
N ARG A 159 46.54 52.50 -9.60
CA ARG A 159 45.55 52.52 -8.50
C ARG A 159 44.63 51.30 -8.48
N GLY A 160 44.75 50.51 -7.42
CA GLY A 160 43.61 49.84 -6.82
C GLY A 160 43.82 48.39 -6.40
N GLY A 161 44.07 48.20 -5.10
CA GLY A 161 43.37 47.13 -4.38
C GLY A 161 44.16 45.88 -4.03
N GLN A 162 45.08 46.00 -3.07
CA GLN A 162 45.17 44.95 -2.04
C GLN A 162 43.82 44.85 -1.34
N THR A 163 43.32 43.63 -1.09
CA THR A 163 42.87 43.24 0.25
C THR A 163 42.88 41.72 0.35
N GLY A 164 43.76 41.20 1.21
CA GLY A 164 43.63 39.85 1.72
C GLY A 164 42.43 39.75 2.67
N ARG A 165 41.84 38.55 2.77
CA ARG A 165 41.01 38.18 3.92
C ARG A 165 41.12 36.69 4.22
N VAL A 166 41.93 36.41 5.22
CA VAL A 166 41.92 35.19 6.04
C VAL A 166 40.57 35.04 6.73
N LYS A 167 39.93 33.87 6.57
CA LYS A 167 38.89 33.27 7.44
C LYS A 167 38.76 31.79 7.02
N ARG A 168 38.59 30.78 7.88
CA ARG A 168 38.50 30.63 9.33
C ARG A 168 38.50 29.11 9.56
N VAL A 169 39.33 28.64 10.48
CA VAL A 169 39.32 27.26 11.01
C VAL A 169 37.96 26.98 11.65
N LYS A 170 37.37 25.83 11.37
CA LYS A 170 36.25 25.28 12.15
C LYS A 170 36.68 23.93 12.72
N THR A 171 37.03 23.96 13.98
CA THR A 171 37.25 22.80 14.86
C THR A 171 35.89 22.17 15.18
N GLN A 172 35.79 20.86 15.02
CA GLN A 172 34.84 20.01 15.73
C GLN A 172 35.64 18.87 16.36
N GLN A 173 35.85 18.96 17.66
CA GLN A 173 35.63 17.87 18.63
C GLN A 173 35.74 18.45 20.04
#